data_AF-A0A7S4RFQ5-F1
#
_entry.id   AF-A0A7S4RFQ5-F1
#
_cell.length_a   1.000
_cell.length_b   1.000
_cell.length_c   1.000
_cell.angle_alpha   90.00
_cell.angle_beta   90.00
_cell.angle_gamma   90.00
#
_symmetry.space_group_name_H-M   'P 1'
#
loop_
_entity.id
_entity.type
_entity.pdbx_description
1 polymer ?
#
loop_
_entity_poly.entity_id
_entity_poly.type
_entity_poly.pdbx_seq_one_letter_code
_entity_poly.pdbx_strand_id
1 'polypeptide(L)'
;PVAPPTSPPVTPPTPAPVTPPTPAPVTSCNYVKVNILTDDYPAETSWTIIDQEGNEVASGSGYTEKQTNNIHDVCLESNNVHTFSISDTYGDGICCGVGEGSYQLSLGETTFIEGGVFGSSAGHTFLLSHLGKVLVDHSTCDGEVKGGAGEKCSEHHHCMSSMCLGTGICE
;
A
#
# COMPACT_ATOMS: atom_id res chain seq x y z
N PRO A 1 30.03 -39.32 -74.90
CA PRO A 1 29.22 -38.29 -74.21
C PRO A 1 29.37 -38.43 -72.69
N VAL A 2 30.07 -37.49 -72.05
CA VAL A 2 30.28 -37.47 -70.59
C VAL A 2 29.23 -36.55 -69.99
N ALA A 3 28.48 -37.04 -68.99
CA ALA A 3 27.45 -36.27 -68.30
C ALA A 3 28.08 -35.11 -67.52
N PRO A 4 27.45 -33.92 -67.50
CA PRO A 4 27.96 -32.79 -66.73
C PRO A 4 27.87 -33.07 -65.22
N PRO A 5 28.82 -32.58 -64.42
CA PRO A 5 28.84 -32.81 -62.98
C PRO A 5 27.65 -32.13 -62.30
N THR A 6 26.89 -32.90 -61.53
CA THR A 6 25.82 -32.40 -60.66
C THR A 6 26.42 -31.73 -59.42
N SER A 7 26.04 -30.47 -59.18
CA SER A 7 26.41 -29.73 -57.97
C SER A 7 25.80 -30.37 -56.72
N PRO A 8 26.50 -30.38 -55.57
CA PRO A 8 25.96 -30.92 -54.32
C PRO A 8 24.78 -30.07 -53.81
N PRO A 9 23.80 -30.69 -53.13
CA PRO A 9 22.65 -29.98 -52.57
C PRO A 9 23.07 -29.01 -51.47
N VAL A 10 22.72 -27.73 -51.62
CA VAL A 10 22.89 -26.69 -50.59
C VAL A 10 21.67 -26.70 -49.68
N THR A 11 21.85 -27.00 -48.40
CA THR A 11 20.77 -26.93 -47.41
C THR A 11 20.40 -25.46 -47.11
N PRO A 12 19.11 -25.10 -47.08
CA PRO A 12 18.68 -23.77 -46.65
C PRO A 12 19.15 -23.46 -45.22
N PRO A 13 19.53 -22.20 -44.91
CA PRO A 13 19.87 -21.82 -43.55
C PRO A 13 18.65 -21.98 -42.63
N THR A 14 18.84 -22.67 -41.51
CA THR A 14 17.84 -22.80 -40.45
C THR A 14 17.56 -21.42 -39.85
N PRO A 15 16.30 -20.95 -39.79
CA PRO A 15 15.98 -19.70 -39.11
C PRO A 15 16.35 -19.82 -37.62
N ALA A 16 17.00 -18.79 -37.08
CA ALA A 16 17.36 -18.72 -35.68
C ALA A 16 16.10 -18.82 -34.78
N PRO A 17 16.19 -19.40 -33.58
CA PRO A 17 15.07 -19.43 -32.64
C PRO A 17 14.66 -18.00 -32.26
N VAL A 18 13.47 -17.58 -32.68
CA VAL A 18 12.88 -16.30 -32.26
C VAL A 18 12.20 -16.57 -30.92
N THR A 19 12.72 -15.99 -29.84
CA THR A 19 12.04 -16.05 -28.53
C THR A 19 10.66 -15.39 -28.66
N PRO A 20 9.57 -16.00 -28.14
CA PRO A 20 8.27 -15.35 -28.08
C PRO A 20 8.40 -13.98 -27.40
N PRO A 21 7.67 -12.94 -27.84
CA PRO A 21 7.65 -11.68 -27.11
C PRO A 21 7.15 -11.94 -25.69
N THR A 22 7.92 -11.51 -24.69
CA THR A 22 7.50 -11.52 -23.29
C THR A 22 6.17 -10.79 -23.19
N PRO A 23 5.11 -11.39 -22.62
CA PRO A 23 3.86 -10.68 -22.37
C PRO A 23 4.19 -9.40 -21.60
N ALA A 24 3.62 -8.27 -22.01
CA ALA A 24 3.70 -7.05 -21.22
C ALA A 24 3.20 -7.37 -19.79
N PRO A 25 3.80 -6.79 -18.74
CA PRO A 25 3.30 -6.96 -17.38
C PRO A 25 1.83 -6.52 -17.37
N VAL A 26 0.94 -7.45 -17.05
CA VAL A 26 -0.47 -7.13 -16.85
C VAL A 26 -0.57 -6.37 -15.53
N THR A 27 -0.62 -5.04 -15.60
CA THR A 27 -0.87 -4.18 -14.44
C THR A 27 -2.25 -4.54 -13.89
N SER A 28 -2.28 -5.35 -12.83
CA SER A 28 -3.51 -5.72 -12.15
C SER A 28 -3.77 -4.73 -11.02
N CYS A 29 -4.90 -4.06 -11.09
CA CYS A 29 -5.31 -2.99 -10.19
C CYS A 29 -6.17 -3.52 -9.04
N ASN A 30 -5.83 -3.13 -7.82
CA ASN A 30 -6.68 -3.26 -6.63
C ASN A 30 -7.27 -1.89 -6.30
N TYR A 31 -8.60 -1.80 -6.22
CA TYR A 31 -9.27 -0.58 -5.80
C TYR A 31 -9.30 -0.51 -4.27
N VAL A 32 -8.38 0.25 -3.70
CA VAL A 32 -8.36 0.56 -2.27
C VAL A 32 -9.20 1.80 -2.04
N LYS A 33 -10.07 1.74 -1.04
CA LYS A 33 -10.85 2.89 -0.60
C LYS A 33 -10.12 3.57 0.54
N VAL A 34 -9.74 4.83 0.34
CA VAL A 34 -9.23 5.72 1.39
C VAL A 34 -10.39 6.58 1.86
N ASN A 35 -10.72 6.50 3.13
CA ASN A 35 -11.75 7.30 3.74
C ASN A 35 -11.16 8.20 4.83
N ILE A 36 -11.35 9.51 4.69
CA ILE A 36 -10.89 10.52 5.66
C ILE A 36 -12.12 11.21 6.24
N LEU A 37 -12.40 10.95 7.51
CA LEU A 37 -13.28 11.79 8.32
C LEU A 37 -12.47 12.95 8.86
N THR A 38 -12.77 14.16 8.42
CA THR A 38 -12.08 15.36 8.90
C THR A 38 -12.50 15.71 10.33
N ASP A 39 -11.63 16.41 11.04
CA ASP A 39 -11.87 16.98 12.36
C ASP A 39 -12.47 18.41 12.22
N ASP A 40 -12.29 19.27 13.22
CA ASP A 40 -12.73 20.67 13.14
C ASP A 40 -11.75 21.56 12.35
N TYR A 41 -10.57 21.07 11.97
CA TYR A 41 -9.55 21.77 11.17
C TYR A 41 -9.17 21.01 9.88
N PRO A 42 -10.14 20.78 8.98
CA PRO A 42 -9.97 19.93 7.79
C PRO A 42 -8.82 20.37 6.86
N ALA A 43 -8.50 21.67 6.83
CA ALA A 43 -7.48 22.23 5.93
C ALA A 43 -6.05 21.79 6.27
N GLU A 44 -5.83 21.26 7.47
CA GLU A 44 -4.52 20.81 7.97
C GLU A 44 -4.20 19.38 7.53
N THR A 45 -5.23 18.61 7.17
CA THR A 45 -5.12 17.20 6.81
C THR A 45 -4.76 17.01 5.34
N SER A 46 -3.75 16.18 5.09
CA SER A 46 -3.40 15.68 3.76
C SER A 46 -2.85 14.25 3.84
N TRP A 47 -2.90 13.52 2.74
CA TRP A 47 -2.32 12.18 2.66
C TRP A 47 -1.75 11.87 1.28
N THR A 48 -0.83 10.91 1.24
CA THR A 48 -0.20 10.37 0.03
C THR A 48 -0.09 8.85 0.12
N ILE A 49 -0.03 8.20 -1.04
CA ILE A 49 0.35 6.80 -1.19
C ILE A 49 1.48 6.75 -2.20
N ILE A 50 2.59 6.16 -1.81
CA ILE A 50 3.74 5.91 -2.68
C ILE A 50 3.91 4.40 -2.93
N ASP A 51 4.45 4.04 -4.09
CA ASP A 51 4.88 2.67 -4.40
C ASP A 51 6.27 2.35 -3.81
N GLN A 52 6.73 1.11 -3.99
CA GLN A 52 8.04 0.65 -3.53
C GLN A 52 9.24 1.37 -4.19
N GLU A 53 9.02 2.01 -5.34
CA GLU A 53 10.03 2.79 -6.07
C GLU A 53 10.06 4.26 -5.59
N GLY A 54 9.14 4.64 -4.70
CA GLY A 54 8.99 5.98 -4.15
C GLY A 54 8.18 6.93 -5.02
N ASN A 55 7.47 6.42 -6.03
CA ASN A 55 6.59 7.24 -6.85
C ASN A 55 5.27 7.48 -6.12
N GLU A 56 4.79 8.71 -6.12
CA GLU A 56 3.42 9.02 -5.67
C GLU A 56 2.41 8.45 -6.66
N VAL A 57 1.57 7.53 -6.17
CA VAL A 57 0.53 6.87 -6.96
C VAL A 57 -0.88 7.39 -6.62
N ALA A 58 -1.06 8.00 -5.46
CA ALA A 58 -2.29 8.69 -5.08
C ALA A 58 -2.04 9.73 -3.97
N SER A 59 -2.92 10.73 -3.87
CA SER A 59 -2.88 11.73 -2.81
C SER A 59 -4.24 12.40 -2.61
N GLY A 60 -4.41 13.05 -1.45
CA GLY A 60 -5.60 13.83 -1.11
C GLY A 60 -5.26 14.97 -0.14
N SER A 61 -5.86 16.14 -0.37
CA SER A 61 -5.65 17.35 0.44
C SER A 61 -6.74 18.40 0.15
N GLY A 62 -6.67 19.55 0.83
CA GLY A 62 -7.52 20.71 0.51
C GLY A 62 -8.95 20.58 1.05
N TYR A 63 -9.14 19.86 2.14
CA TYR A 63 -10.46 19.70 2.75
C TYR A 63 -10.90 21.00 3.42
N THR A 64 -12.17 21.37 3.25
CA THR A 64 -12.74 22.61 3.80
C THR A 64 -13.89 22.38 4.77
N GLU A 65 -14.55 21.23 4.66
CA GLU A 65 -15.70 20.88 5.48
C GLU A 65 -15.27 20.10 6.72
N LYS A 66 -15.74 20.54 7.89
CA LYS A 66 -15.48 19.89 9.18
C LYS A 66 -16.31 18.61 9.31
N GLN A 67 -15.82 17.64 10.08
CA GLN A 67 -16.59 16.44 10.45
C GLN A 67 -17.24 15.74 9.24
N THR A 68 -16.53 15.75 8.12
CA THR A 68 -17.05 15.31 6.83
C THR A 68 -16.25 14.14 6.31
N ASN A 69 -16.95 13.16 5.76
CA ASN A 69 -16.37 11.94 5.26
C ASN A 69 -15.95 12.11 3.79
N ASN A 70 -14.65 12.08 3.52
CA ASN A 70 -14.04 12.25 2.21
C ASN A 70 -13.55 10.89 1.71
N ILE A 71 -14.23 10.33 0.70
CA ILE A 71 -13.96 9.00 0.16
C ILE A 71 -13.20 9.12 -1.16
N HIS A 72 -12.11 8.37 -1.28
CA HIS A 72 -11.28 8.26 -2.49
C HIS A 72 -11.11 6.79 -2.84
N ASP A 73 -11.52 6.41 -4.05
CA ASP A 73 -11.24 5.08 -4.59
C ASP A 73 -9.97 5.14 -5.46
N VAL A 74 -8.90 4.50 -5.00
CA VAL A 74 -7.57 4.55 -5.63
C VAL A 74 -7.18 3.20 -6.21
N CYS A 75 -6.64 3.23 -7.42
CA CYS A 75 -6.14 2.05 -8.11
C CYS A 75 -4.67 1.84 -7.75
N LEU A 76 -4.38 0.77 -7.00
CA LEU A 76 -3.02 0.42 -6.58
C LEU A 76 -2.57 -0.89 -7.23
N GLU A 77 -1.29 -0.98 -7.57
CA GLU A 77 -0.76 -2.15 -8.28
C GLU A 77 -0.76 -3.40 -7.40
N SER A 78 -1.10 -4.55 -8.00
CA SER A 78 -0.99 -5.83 -7.30
C SER A 78 0.46 -6.30 -7.21
N ASN A 79 0.74 -7.06 -6.16
CA ASN A 79 2.06 -7.59 -5.81
C ASN A 79 3.13 -6.50 -5.64
N ASN A 80 2.71 -5.31 -5.21
CA ASN A 80 3.57 -4.16 -4.96
C ASN A 80 3.38 -3.66 -3.53
N VAL A 81 4.46 -3.19 -2.92
CA VAL A 81 4.47 -2.59 -1.58
C VAL A 81 4.12 -1.12 -1.73
N HIS A 82 3.19 -0.67 -0.91
CA HIS A 82 2.75 0.72 -0.87
C HIS A 82 2.95 1.28 0.53
N THR A 83 3.18 2.58 0.61
CA THR A 83 3.21 3.30 1.88
C THR A 83 2.18 4.41 1.85
N PHE A 84 1.16 4.30 2.71
CA PHE A 84 0.23 5.38 2.98
C PHE A 84 0.83 6.29 4.05
N SER A 85 0.78 7.60 3.83
CA SER A 85 1.17 8.62 4.81
C SER A 85 0.07 9.64 4.93
N ILE A 86 -0.35 9.95 6.15
CA ILE A 86 -1.24 11.06 6.47
C ILE A 86 -0.45 12.09 7.27
N SER A 87 -0.73 13.37 7.04
CA SER A 87 -0.06 14.50 7.69
C SER A 87 -1.08 15.50 8.18
N ASP A 88 -0.78 16.08 9.33
CA ASP A 88 -1.47 17.20 9.93
C ASP A 88 -0.46 18.33 10.16
N THR A 89 -0.72 19.50 9.57
CA THR A 89 0.23 20.61 9.60
C THR A 89 0.35 21.31 10.95
N TYR A 90 -0.65 21.19 11.83
CA TYR A 90 -0.60 21.76 13.18
C TYR A 90 0.10 20.82 14.16
N GLY A 91 -0.07 19.52 13.94
CA GLY A 91 0.69 18.46 14.58
C GLY A 91 0.04 17.87 15.83
N ASP A 92 -1.26 18.07 16.00
CA ASP A 92 -2.10 17.41 17.01
C ASP A 92 -2.88 16.21 16.46
N GLY A 93 -2.71 15.92 15.17
CA GLY A 93 -3.43 14.89 14.46
C GLY A 93 -4.88 15.27 14.25
N ILE A 94 -5.67 14.33 13.72
CA ILE A 94 -7.06 14.61 13.34
C ILE A 94 -8.07 14.14 14.39
N CYS A 95 -7.64 13.79 15.61
CA CYS A 95 -8.53 13.25 16.63
C CYS A 95 -8.39 13.89 18.01
N CYS A 96 -9.55 13.89 18.67
CA CYS A 96 -9.80 13.64 20.09
C CYS A 96 -9.78 14.90 20.97
N GLY A 97 -9.14 15.98 20.51
CA GLY A 97 -9.17 17.28 21.18
C GLY A 97 -10.14 18.27 20.54
N VAL A 98 -10.10 18.37 19.21
CA VAL A 98 -10.79 19.39 18.40
C VAL A 98 -11.48 18.75 17.19
N GLY A 99 -12.39 17.81 17.48
CA GLY A 99 -13.10 17.03 16.47
C GLY A 99 -12.70 15.56 16.49
N GLU A 100 -13.64 14.70 16.09
CA GLU A 100 -13.47 13.25 16.06
C GLU A 100 -13.19 12.80 14.62
N GLY A 101 -12.08 13.27 14.06
CA GLY A 101 -11.61 12.84 12.75
C GLY A 101 -10.92 11.48 12.80
N SER A 102 -10.87 10.81 11.65
CA SER A 102 -10.23 9.51 11.48
C SER A 102 -9.88 9.23 10.02
N TYR A 103 -9.00 8.29 9.77
CA TYR A 103 -8.72 7.75 8.45
C TYR A 103 -8.88 6.23 8.45
N GLN A 104 -9.28 5.69 7.29
CA GLN A 104 -9.45 4.27 7.08
C GLN A 104 -9.07 3.88 5.65
N LEU A 105 -8.34 2.78 5.49
CA LEU A 105 -8.12 2.14 4.19
C LEU A 105 -8.77 0.76 4.17
N SER A 106 -9.53 0.49 3.11
CA SER A 106 -10.21 -0.79 2.93
C SER A 106 -10.08 -1.34 1.51
N LEU A 107 -10.09 -2.67 1.40
CA LEU A 107 -10.17 -3.40 0.14
C LEU A 107 -11.50 -4.15 0.13
N GLY A 108 -12.45 -3.69 -0.68
CA GLY A 108 -13.83 -4.17 -0.62
C GLY A 108 -14.48 -3.82 0.72
N GLU A 109 -14.92 -4.84 1.47
CA GLU A 109 -15.52 -4.68 2.81
C GLU A 109 -14.51 -4.84 3.95
N THR A 110 -13.25 -5.17 3.65
CA THR A 110 -12.22 -5.40 4.67
C THR A 110 -11.39 -4.15 4.88
N THR A 111 -11.57 -3.52 6.05
CA THR A 111 -10.63 -2.50 6.56
C THR A 111 -9.34 -3.17 7.01
N PHE A 112 -8.20 -2.59 6.63
CA PHE A 112 -6.88 -3.11 7.01
C PHE A 112 -5.97 -2.06 7.67
N ILE A 113 -6.26 -0.77 7.51
CA ILE A 113 -5.61 0.33 8.25
C ILE A 113 -6.70 1.26 8.75
N GLU A 114 -6.58 1.69 10.01
CA GLU A 114 -7.40 2.74 10.59
C GLU A 114 -6.60 3.55 11.62
N GLY A 115 -6.99 4.79 11.84
CA GLY A 115 -6.34 5.64 12.83
C GLY A 115 -6.93 7.05 12.87
N GLY A 116 -6.32 7.91 13.68
CA GLY A 116 -6.72 9.31 13.83
C GLY A 116 -5.90 10.05 14.88
N VAL A 117 -5.39 9.33 15.88
CA VAL A 117 -4.47 9.86 16.89
C VAL A 117 -3.03 9.75 16.38
N PHE A 118 -2.45 10.88 16.03
CA PHE A 118 -1.03 11.02 15.68
C PHE A 118 -0.58 12.47 15.95
N GLY A 119 0.71 12.76 15.84
CA GLY A 119 1.21 14.14 15.91
C GLY A 119 1.11 14.82 14.55
N SER A 120 2.26 15.12 13.94
CA SER A 120 2.31 15.71 12.59
C SER A 120 2.08 14.73 11.45
N SER A 121 2.28 13.43 11.66
CA SER A 121 2.04 12.43 10.63
C SER A 121 1.90 11.02 11.19
N ALA A 122 1.30 10.14 10.37
CA ALA A 122 1.34 8.70 10.56
C ALA A 122 1.60 8.02 9.21
N GLY A 123 2.37 6.93 9.21
CA GLY A 123 2.73 6.17 8.03
C GLY A 123 2.43 4.68 8.21
N HIS A 124 1.95 4.04 7.16
CA HIS A 124 1.60 2.62 7.14
C HIS A 124 2.07 1.97 5.83
N THR A 125 2.86 0.92 5.94
CA THR A 125 3.33 0.15 4.78
C THR A 125 2.50 -1.13 4.64
N PHE A 126 2.05 -1.42 3.42
CA PHE A 126 1.26 -2.62 3.13
C PHE A 126 1.57 -3.20 1.75
N LEU A 127 1.49 -4.51 1.64
CA LEU A 127 1.58 -5.26 0.38
C LEU A 127 0.17 -5.65 -0.08
N LEU A 128 -0.17 -5.25 -1.30
CA LEU A 128 -1.36 -5.76 -1.98
C LEU A 128 -0.97 -6.97 -2.80
N SER A 129 -1.63 -8.10 -2.60
CA SER A 129 -1.41 -9.29 -3.45
C SER A 129 -2.47 -9.37 -4.56
N HIS A 130 -2.10 -10.01 -5.68
CA HIS A 130 -3.05 -10.30 -6.76
C HIS A 130 -4.23 -11.21 -6.34
N LEU A 131 -4.14 -11.88 -5.18
CA LEU A 131 -5.22 -12.72 -4.63
C LEU A 131 -6.21 -11.93 -3.77
N GLY A 132 -6.15 -10.60 -3.76
CA GLY A 132 -7.01 -9.77 -2.91
C GLY A 132 -6.69 -9.89 -1.42
N LYS A 133 -5.49 -10.39 -1.07
CA LYS A 133 -4.98 -10.36 0.30
C LYS A 133 -4.14 -9.13 0.52
N VAL A 134 -4.31 -8.51 1.68
CA VAL A 134 -3.50 -7.39 2.15
C VAL A 134 -2.62 -7.88 3.29
N LEU A 135 -1.32 -7.59 3.22
CA LEU A 135 -0.39 -7.79 4.33
C LEU A 135 0.06 -6.41 4.80
N VAL A 136 -0.26 -6.05 6.04
CA VAL A 136 0.15 -4.76 6.63
C VAL A 136 1.40 -5.00 7.46
N ASP A 137 2.42 -4.18 7.26
CA ASP A 137 3.61 -4.17 8.09
C ASP A 137 3.35 -3.27 9.30
N HIS A 138 3.22 -3.89 10.48
CA HIS A 138 2.98 -3.19 11.74
C HIS A 138 4.30 -2.79 12.45
N SER A 139 5.40 -2.61 11.73
CA SER A 139 6.71 -2.36 12.36
C SER A 139 6.87 -0.95 12.96
N THR A 140 5.97 -0.01 12.65
CA THR A 140 5.98 1.36 13.16
C THR A 140 4.85 1.60 14.18
N CYS A 141 5.01 1.09 15.40
CA CYS A 141 4.23 1.53 16.55
C CYS A 141 4.89 2.78 17.14
N ASP A 142 4.49 3.97 16.71
CA ASP A 142 4.98 5.24 17.23
C ASP A 142 4.15 5.66 18.46
N GLY A 143 4.72 5.50 19.65
CA GLY A 143 4.09 5.86 20.92
C GLY A 143 4.81 5.26 22.12
N GLU A 144 5.52 6.08 22.89
CA GLU A 144 6.26 5.70 24.08
C GLU A 144 5.29 5.34 25.23
N VAL A 145 4.88 4.07 25.36
CA VAL A 145 4.19 3.54 26.54
C VAL A 145 4.89 2.27 27.03
N LYS A 146 5.35 2.29 28.29
CA LYS A 146 6.02 1.16 28.96
C LYS A 146 5.03 0.02 29.23
N GLY A 147 4.94 -0.95 28.32
CA GLY A 147 4.27 -2.24 28.52
C GLY A 147 5.27 -3.40 28.51
N GLY A 148 5.08 -4.41 29.36
CA GLY A 148 6.02 -5.53 29.54
C GLY A 148 5.76 -6.71 28.60
N ALA A 149 6.77 -7.59 28.45
CA ALA A 149 6.72 -8.76 27.58
C ALA A 149 5.62 -9.78 27.99
N GLY A 150 4.88 -10.31 27.00
CA GLY A 150 3.98 -11.47 27.16
C GLY A 150 2.47 -11.22 26.98
N GLU A 151 2.03 -10.07 26.46
CA GLU A 151 0.60 -9.80 26.22
C GLU A 151 0.15 -10.23 24.81
N LYS A 152 -1.12 -10.66 24.69
CA LYS A 152 -1.73 -11.16 23.45
C LYS A 152 -2.14 -10.00 22.54
N CYS A 153 -1.78 -10.07 21.25
CA CYS A 153 -2.29 -9.16 20.21
C CYS A 153 -3.67 -9.64 19.76
N SER A 154 -4.71 -9.46 20.58
CA SER A 154 -6.06 -9.86 20.18
C SER A 154 -6.93 -8.73 19.64
N GLU A 155 -6.53 -7.46 19.81
CA GLU A 155 -7.22 -6.30 19.24
C GLU A 155 -6.17 -5.23 18.91
N HIS A 156 -6.41 -4.47 17.85
CA HIS A 156 -5.51 -3.71 16.97
C HIS A 156 -4.59 -2.62 17.61
N HIS A 157 -4.29 -2.64 18.91
CA HIS A 157 -3.69 -1.48 19.61
C HIS A 157 -2.61 -1.78 20.68
N HIS A 158 -2.03 -2.98 20.78
CA HIS A 158 -1.12 -3.30 21.91
C HIS A 158 0.15 -4.08 21.57
N CYS A 159 0.99 -3.57 20.66
CA CYS A 159 2.37 -4.08 20.55
C CYS A 159 3.37 -2.93 20.59
N MET A 160 3.79 -2.53 21.79
CA MET A 160 4.62 -1.34 22.00
C MET A 160 6.12 -1.65 22.15
N SER A 161 6.63 -2.76 21.60
CA SER A 161 8.09 -2.99 21.59
C SER A 161 8.62 -4.02 20.58
N SER A 162 7.77 -4.73 19.82
CA SER A 162 8.23 -5.90 19.07
C SER A 162 7.38 -6.22 17.84
N MET A 163 8.02 -6.84 16.84
CA MET A 163 7.37 -7.29 15.61
C MET A 163 6.22 -8.26 15.91
N CYS A 164 5.04 -8.00 15.33
CA CYS A 164 3.92 -8.93 15.36
C CYS A 164 4.18 -10.06 14.36
N LEU A 165 4.87 -11.12 14.79
CA LEU A 165 5.24 -12.27 13.95
C LEU A 165 4.03 -13.18 13.70
N GLY A 166 3.05 -12.72 12.90
CA GLY A 166 2.01 -13.54 12.23
C GLY A 166 1.18 -14.51 13.09
N THR A 167 1.35 -14.51 14.41
CA THR A 167 0.82 -15.50 15.37
C THR A 167 0.04 -14.85 16.51
N GLY A 168 -0.02 -13.50 16.55
CA GLY A 168 -0.82 -12.75 17.52
C GLY A 168 -0.19 -12.61 18.91
N ILE A 169 1.14 -12.69 19.02
CA ILE A 169 1.89 -12.52 20.28
C ILE A 169 3.04 -11.54 20.05
N CYS A 170 3.25 -10.59 20.97
CA CYS A 170 4.42 -9.71 21.02
C CYS A 170 5.60 -10.41 21.71
N GLU A 171 6.76 -10.51 21.06
CA GLU A 171 8.02 -11.03 21.66
C GLU A 171 9.08 -9.95 21.87
#